data_AF-A0A3C1NHW3-F1
#
_entry.id   AF-A0A3C1NHW3-F1
#
_cell.length_a   1.000
_cell.length_b   1.000
_cell.length_c   1.000
_cell.angle_alpha   90.00
_cell.angle_beta   90.00
_cell.angle_gamma   90.00
#
_symmetry.space_group_name_H-M   'P 1'
#
loop_
_entity.id
_entity.type
_entity.pdbx_description
1 polymer ?
#
loop_
_entity_poly.entity_id
_entity_poly.type
_entity_poly.pdbx_seq_one_letter_code
_entity_poly.pdbx_strand_id
1 'polypeptide(L)'
;MPQLPPDLLTRLPEPASLAELTEIAAKAYGAPSATHVAAAPGSQILVAQVAFLLARGRAAVLAPTYAEHARVVELAGHNVIEVADVGQCDGARIAIVVNPNNPDGRIVAKDALLALADRLRRRGGLLLVDEAFMDVAAEGASLADHVEHDNIVVLRSFGKFYGLAGLRLSFVLASPQITARLAAALGPWPVSGAALAIGAKALADTVWRETTRASLTEQAARLDGLLEAARLEVIGGTSLFRLVRTAEAERLFRQLGKSGIIVRRFAEQPIWLRFGLPGGEPEWQRLRSALNSRG
;
A
#
# COMPACT_ATOMS: atom_id res chain seq x y z
N MET A 1 9.86 9.85 -17.35
CA MET A 1 10.10 10.79 -16.24
C MET A 1 10.11 12.20 -16.78
N PRO A 2 9.45 13.18 -16.13
CA PRO A 2 9.58 14.58 -16.53
C PRO A 2 11.04 15.03 -16.42
N GLN A 3 11.47 15.96 -17.29
CA GLN A 3 12.70 16.71 -17.04
C GLN A 3 12.48 17.53 -15.76
N LEU A 4 13.37 17.36 -14.79
CA LEU A 4 13.31 18.09 -13.52
C LEU A 4 14.27 19.29 -13.60
N PRO A 5 13.83 20.50 -13.24
CA PRO A 5 14.74 21.62 -13.17
C PRO A 5 15.79 21.39 -12.06
N PRO A 6 17.07 21.78 -12.28
CA PRO A 6 18.17 21.46 -11.36
C PRO A 6 18.04 22.05 -9.95
N ASP A 7 17.25 23.11 -9.80
CA ASP A 7 16.98 23.78 -8.54
C ASP A 7 16.23 22.89 -7.53
N LEU A 8 15.39 21.96 -8.00
CA LEU A 8 14.72 20.96 -7.15
C LEU A 8 15.67 20.03 -6.39
N LEU A 9 16.94 19.97 -6.81
CA LEU A 9 18.00 19.18 -6.16
C LEU A 9 18.95 20.04 -5.33
N THR A 10 19.02 21.34 -5.59
CA THR A 10 20.00 22.24 -4.96
C THR A 10 19.38 23.18 -3.92
N ARG A 11 18.05 23.35 -3.91
CA ARG A 11 17.31 24.14 -2.92
C ARG A 11 16.51 23.26 -1.97
N LEU A 12 16.24 23.78 -0.76
CA LEU A 12 15.29 23.16 0.15
C LEU A 12 13.88 23.22 -0.45
N PRO A 13 13.03 22.20 -0.24
CA PRO A 13 11.66 22.21 -0.72
C PRO A 13 10.87 23.42 -0.20
N GLU A 14 10.15 24.10 -1.10
CA GLU A 14 9.36 25.28 -0.75
C GLU A 14 8.01 24.88 -0.12
N PRO A 15 7.53 25.62 0.90
CA PRO A 15 6.21 25.38 1.50
C PRO A 15 5.07 25.40 0.48
N ALA A 16 5.16 26.26 -0.54
CA ALA A 16 4.17 26.36 -1.61
C ALA A 16 4.06 25.07 -2.43
N SER A 17 5.19 24.43 -2.79
CA SER A 17 5.18 23.15 -3.53
C SER A 17 4.59 22.01 -2.70
N LEU A 18 4.82 22.02 -1.38
CA LEU A 18 4.19 21.04 -0.49
C LEU A 18 2.68 21.26 -0.40
N ALA A 19 2.24 22.52 -0.26
CA ALA A 19 0.82 22.88 -0.22
C ALA A 19 0.10 22.45 -1.52
N GLU A 20 0.67 22.79 -2.68
CA GLU A 20 0.18 22.39 -4.00
C GLU A 20 0.03 20.86 -4.10
N LEU A 21 1.08 20.11 -3.69
CA LEU A 21 1.01 18.65 -3.69
C LEU A 21 -0.12 18.12 -2.81
N THR A 22 -0.29 18.67 -1.60
CA THR A 22 -1.35 18.21 -0.69
C THR A 22 -2.76 18.51 -1.20
N GLU A 23 -2.96 19.62 -1.90
CA GLU A 23 -4.23 19.94 -2.58
C GLU A 23 -4.52 18.94 -3.70
N ILE A 24 -3.53 18.68 -4.56
CA ILE A 24 -3.66 17.71 -5.64
C ILE A 24 -3.92 16.31 -5.08
N ALA A 25 -3.20 15.91 -4.02
CA ALA A 25 -3.37 14.62 -3.37
C ALA A 25 -4.76 14.48 -2.73
N ALA A 26 -5.26 15.52 -2.06
CA ALA A 26 -6.61 15.52 -1.49
C ALA A 26 -7.66 15.26 -2.58
N LYS A 27 -7.58 16.00 -3.70
CA LYS A 27 -8.49 15.78 -4.85
C LYS A 27 -8.33 14.39 -5.46
N ALA A 28 -7.09 13.93 -5.66
CA ALA A 28 -6.81 12.68 -6.34
C ALA A 28 -7.23 11.44 -5.55
N TYR A 29 -7.21 11.52 -4.21
CA TYR A 29 -7.57 10.44 -3.30
C TYR A 29 -8.97 10.57 -2.70
N GLY A 30 -9.65 11.71 -2.90
CA GLY A 30 -10.99 11.96 -2.34
C GLY A 30 -10.98 12.32 -0.86
N ALA A 31 -9.87 12.90 -0.36
CA ALA A 31 -9.84 13.44 0.99
C ALA A 31 -10.68 14.72 1.09
N PRO A 32 -11.26 15.04 2.26
CA PRO A 32 -12.13 16.22 2.42
C PRO A 32 -11.44 17.55 2.07
N SER A 33 -10.15 17.69 2.38
CA SER A 33 -9.35 18.87 2.04
C SER A 33 -7.84 18.60 2.16
N ALA A 34 -7.02 19.56 1.71
CA ALA A 34 -5.56 19.49 1.85
C ALA A 34 -5.09 19.38 3.32
N THR A 35 -5.85 19.93 4.29
CA THR A 35 -5.48 19.85 5.71
C THR A 35 -5.62 18.44 6.29
N HIS A 36 -6.33 17.55 5.59
CA HIS A 36 -6.42 16.13 5.92
C HIS A 36 -5.25 15.32 5.37
N VAL A 37 -4.33 15.93 4.63
CA VAL A 37 -3.24 15.22 3.93
C VAL A 37 -1.88 15.69 4.39
N ALA A 38 -0.98 14.77 4.73
CA ALA A 38 0.45 15.07 4.86
C ALA A 38 1.30 14.13 4.00
N ALA A 39 2.30 14.68 3.32
CA ALA A 39 3.27 13.91 2.56
C ALA A 39 4.38 13.38 3.48
N ALA A 40 4.90 12.19 3.17
CA ALA A 40 5.91 11.51 3.96
C ALA A 40 6.89 10.67 3.10
N PRO A 41 8.11 10.39 3.59
CA PRO A 41 9.16 9.66 2.87
C PRO A 41 8.93 8.13 2.83
N GLY A 42 7.75 7.69 2.38
CA GLY A 42 7.30 6.30 2.33
C GLY A 42 6.37 5.91 3.49
N SER A 43 5.46 4.97 3.26
CA SER A 43 4.38 4.65 4.23
C SER A 43 4.87 3.98 5.51
N GLN A 44 6.03 3.32 5.47
CA GLN A 44 6.56 2.58 6.62
C GLN A 44 6.84 3.47 7.84
N ILE A 45 7.37 4.68 7.63
CA ILE A 45 7.61 5.62 8.74
C ILE A 45 6.29 6.07 9.36
N LEU A 46 5.22 6.20 8.55
CA LEU A 46 3.91 6.64 9.02
C LEU A 46 3.27 5.62 9.95
N VAL A 47 3.42 4.31 9.69
CA VAL A 47 2.92 3.27 10.61
C VAL A 47 3.51 3.43 12.01
N ALA A 48 4.83 3.67 12.09
CA ALA A 48 5.52 3.91 13.37
C ALA A 48 5.01 5.20 14.04
N GLN A 49 4.97 6.30 13.28
CA GLN A 49 4.59 7.61 13.80
C GLN A 49 3.16 7.62 14.34
N VAL A 50 2.22 6.98 13.63
CA VAL A 50 0.84 6.83 14.11
C VAL A 50 0.78 6.05 15.41
N ALA A 51 1.54 4.95 15.53
CA ALA A 51 1.61 4.19 16.78
C ALA A 51 2.16 5.05 17.93
N PHE A 52 3.21 5.84 17.71
CA PHE A 52 3.76 6.75 18.73
C PHE A 52 2.79 7.86 19.19
N LEU A 53 1.76 8.20 18.41
CA LEU A 53 0.74 9.17 18.83
C LEU A 53 -0.19 8.65 19.94
N LEU A 54 -0.22 7.34 20.16
CA LEU A 54 -1.13 6.65 21.06
C LEU A 54 -0.43 6.23 22.35
N ALA A 55 -1.19 6.19 23.44
CA ALA A 55 -0.74 5.50 24.65
C ALA A 55 -0.49 4.02 24.34
N ARG A 56 0.58 3.46 24.93
CA ARG A 56 0.94 2.05 24.78
C ARG A 56 -0.23 1.16 25.20
N GLY A 57 -0.42 0.06 24.49
CA GLY A 57 -1.51 -0.87 24.73
C GLY A 57 -1.54 -1.99 23.70
N ARG A 58 -2.64 -2.73 23.66
CA ARG A 58 -2.86 -3.79 22.67
C ARG A 58 -2.96 -3.19 21.27
N ALA A 59 -2.29 -3.79 20.30
CA ALA A 59 -2.42 -3.51 18.88
C ALA A 59 -2.94 -4.77 18.19
N ALA A 60 -3.82 -4.62 17.20
CA ALA A 60 -4.31 -5.73 16.40
C ALA A 60 -3.94 -5.51 14.93
N VAL A 61 -3.34 -6.52 14.30
CA VAL A 61 -2.99 -6.51 12.88
C VAL A 61 -3.80 -7.61 12.19
N LEU A 62 -4.58 -7.25 11.17
CA LEU A 62 -5.34 -8.23 10.39
C LEU A 62 -4.39 -9.04 9.50
N ALA A 63 -4.15 -10.29 9.88
CA ALA A 63 -3.23 -11.24 9.27
C ALA A 63 -3.97 -12.31 8.43
N PRO A 64 -3.27 -13.04 7.54
CA PRO A 64 -1.88 -12.85 7.15
C PRO A 64 -1.70 -11.53 6.40
N THR A 65 -0.64 -10.79 6.72
CA THR A 65 -0.31 -9.55 6.03
C THR A 65 1.20 -9.31 6.02
N TYR A 66 1.61 -8.12 5.58
CA TYR A 66 2.99 -7.70 5.59
C TYR A 66 3.54 -7.57 7.03
N ALA A 67 4.40 -8.51 7.43
CA ALA A 67 4.92 -8.67 8.80
C ALA A 67 5.58 -7.41 9.40
N GLU A 68 6.01 -6.48 8.55
CA GLU A 68 6.62 -5.22 9.00
C GLU A 68 5.67 -4.36 9.84
N HIS A 69 4.35 -4.42 9.62
CA HIS A 69 3.39 -3.65 10.42
C HIS A 69 3.42 -4.06 11.89
N ALA A 70 3.34 -5.36 12.18
CA ALA A 70 3.44 -5.87 13.54
C ALA A 70 4.77 -5.44 14.18
N ARG A 71 5.88 -5.68 13.47
CA ARG A 71 7.22 -5.35 13.96
C ARG A 71 7.39 -3.87 14.32
N VAL A 72 6.92 -2.96 13.47
CA VAL A 72 7.04 -1.52 13.67
C VAL A 72 6.21 -1.03 14.85
N VAL A 73 5.04 -1.62 15.06
CA VAL A 73 4.13 -1.24 16.16
C VAL A 73 4.62 -1.78 17.50
N GLU A 74 5.24 -2.96 17.51
CA GLU A 74 5.99 -3.47 18.67
C GLU A 74 7.14 -2.54 19.05
N LEU A 75 7.90 -2.01 18.07
CA LEU A 75 8.96 -1.04 18.32
C LEU A 75 8.44 0.26 18.94
N ALA A 76 7.19 0.63 18.67
CA ALA A 76 6.51 1.74 19.32
C ALA A 76 6.03 1.41 20.76
N GLY A 77 6.24 0.17 21.23
CA GLY A 77 5.93 -0.26 22.59
C GLY A 77 4.53 -0.81 22.80
N HIS A 78 3.83 -1.17 21.72
CA HIS A 78 2.53 -1.83 21.80
C HIS A 78 2.66 -3.35 21.89
N ASN A 79 1.69 -3.99 22.53
CA ASN A 79 1.56 -5.45 22.52
C ASN A 79 0.74 -5.87 21.30
N VAL A 80 1.42 -6.33 20.24
CA VAL A 80 0.79 -6.70 18.99
C VAL A 80 0.22 -8.11 19.06
N ILE A 81 -1.00 -8.25 18.57
CA ILE A 81 -1.57 -9.54 18.21
C ILE A 81 -1.94 -9.54 16.73
N GLU A 82 -1.74 -10.68 16.09
CA GLU A 82 -2.26 -10.94 14.76
C GLU A 82 -3.63 -11.60 14.87
N VAL A 83 -4.59 -11.14 14.06
CA VAL A 83 -5.96 -11.66 14.04
C VAL A 83 -6.36 -12.06 12.64
N ALA A 84 -7.22 -13.06 12.50
CA ALA A 84 -7.66 -13.54 11.20
C ALA A 84 -8.93 -12.84 10.70
N ASP A 85 -9.70 -12.23 11.61
CA ASP A 85 -10.96 -11.55 11.31
C ASP A 85 -10.95 -10.10 11.82
N VAL A 86 -11.54 -9.19 11.03
CA VAL A 86 -11.56 -7.76 11.32
C VAL A 86 -12.34 -7.42 12.61
N GLY A 87 -13.34 -8.22 12.98
CA GLY A 87 -14.10 -8.07 14.23
C GLY A 87 -13.28 -8.38 15.48
N GLN A 88 -12.15 -9.09 15.35
CA GLN A 88 -11.25 -9.39 16.47
C GLN A 88 -10.35 -8.19 16.85
N CYS A 89 -10.38 -7.12 16.07
CA CYS A 89 -9.61 -5.90 16.30
C CYS A 89 -10.20 -4.97 17.38
N ASP A 90 -11.47 -5.17 17.77
CA ASP A 90 -12.26 -4.23 18.59
C ASP A 90 -11.64 -3.85 19.95
N GLY A 91 -10.84 -4.75 20.53
CA GLY A 91 -10.20 -4.54 21.83
C GLY A 91 -8.87 -3.78 21.76
N ALA A 92 -8.41 -3.41 20.57
CA ALA A 92 -7.10 -2.79 20.39
C ALA A 92 -7.13 -1.26 20.59
N ARG A 93 -5.97 -0.72 20.99
CA ARG A 93 -5.69 0.73 20.97
C ARG A 93 -5.41 1.20 19.55
N ILE A 94 -4.79 0.35 18.74
CA ILE A 94 -4.59 0.54 17.31
C ILE A 94 -4.94 -0.75 16.57
N ALA A 95 -5.84 -0.64 15.59
CA ALA A 95 -6.12 -1.71 14.65
C ALA A 95 -5.48 -1.37 13.30
N ILE A 96 -4.81 -2.33 12.68
CA ILE A 96 -4.13 -2.16 11.39
C ILE A 96 -4.72 -3.14 10.39
N VAL A 97 -5.21 -2.58 9.29
CA VAL A 97 -5.79 -3.33 8.18
C VAL A 97 -5.12 -2.88 6.89
N VAL A 98 -4.47 -3.79 6.16
CA VAL A 98 -3.97 -3.50 4.81
C VAL A 98 -5.09 -3.81 3.83
N ASN A 99 -5.48 -2.83 3.00
CA ASN A 99 -6.66 -2.92 2.15
C ASN A 99 -6.46 -2.17 0.81
N PRO A 100 -6.42 -2.84 -0.37
CA PRO A 100 -6.33 -4.28 -0.56
C PRO A 100 -5.09 -4.87 0.11
N ASN A 101 -5.24 -6.06 0.68
CA ASN A 101 -4.17 -6.69 1.46
C ASN A 101 -3.01 -7.19 0.61
N ASN A 102 -1.82 -7.22 1.22
CA ASN A 102 -0.68 -7.98 0.76
C ASN A 102 -0.44 -9.15 1.72
N PRO A 103 -0.57 -10.43 1.30
CA PRO A 103 -0.28 -10.88 -0.07
C PRO A 103 -1.45 -11.37 -0.92
N ASP A 104 -2.66 -11.47 -0.37
CA ASP A 104 -3.80 -12.14 -1.02
C ASP A 104 -4.72 -11.19 -1.81
N GLY A 105 -4.51 -9.88 -1.72
CA GLY A 105 -5.34 -8.89 -2.39
C GLY A 105 -6.75 -8.74 -1.80
N ARG A 106 -7.05 -9.38 -0.66
CA ARG A 106 -8.40 -9.31 -0.05
C ARG A 106 -8.78 -7.85 0.21
N ILE A 107 -10.04 -7.53 -0.05
CA ILE A 107 -10.63 -6.23 0.27
C ILE A 107 -11.61 -6.43 1.42
N VAL A 108 -11.40 -5.70 2.51
CA VAL A 108 -12.37 -5.60 3.61
C VAL A 108 -13.42 -4.56 3.21
N ALA A 109 -14.70 -4.91 3.38
CA ALA A 109 -15.79 -4.01 3.06
C ALA A 109 -15.69 -2.70 3.84
N LYS A 110 -15.94 -1.58 3.15
CA LYS A 110 -15.92 -0.22 3.73
C LYS A 110 -16.75 -0.11 5.00
N ASP A 111 -17.99 -0.61 4.97
CA ASP A 111 -18.89 -0.57 6.12
C ASP A 111 -18.36 -1.35 7.34
N ALA A 112 -17.66 -2.47 7.10
CA ALA A 112 -17.06 -3.24 8.19
C ALA A 112 -15.89 -2.48 8.84
N LEU A 113 -15.10 -1.77 8.04
CA LEU A 113 -14.02 -0.91 8.54
C LEU A 113 -14.57 0.30 9.29
N LEU A 114 -15.62 0.96 8.78
CA LEU A 114 -16.28 2.07 9.48
C LEU A 114 -16.90 1.61 10.80
N ALA A 115 -17.56 0.45 10.82
CA ALA A 115 -18.08 -0.12 12.05
C ALA A 115 -16.98 -0.46 13.07
N LEU A 116 -15.82 -0.94 12.61
CA LEU A 116 -14.64 -1.14 13.47
C LEU A 116 -14.11 0.20 14.00
N ALA A 117 -13.96 1.21 13.14
CA ALA A 117 -13.53 2.54 13.55
C ALA A 117 -14.44 3.12 14.64
N ASP A 118 -15.76 2.97 14.52
CA ASP A 118 -16.71 3.40 15.55
C ASP A 118 -16.55 2.66 16.88
N ARG A 119 -16.30 1.35 16.85
CA ARG A 119 -16.05 0.55 18.06
C ARG A 119 -14.74 0.96 18.74
N LEU A 120 -13.69 1.21 17.97
CA LEU A 120 -12.40 1.70 18.46
C LEU A 120 -12.53 3.11 19.07
N ARG A 121 -13.23 4.02 18.38
CA ARG A 121 -13.43 5.42 18.80
C ARG A 121 -14.00 5.52 20.21
N ARG A 122 -15.02 4.71 20.52
CA ARG A 122 -15.66 4.66 21.86
C ARG A 122 -14.71 4.30 23.00
N ARG A 123 -13.52 3.79 22.69
CA ARG A 123 -12.49 3.35 23.64
C ARG A 123 -11.20 4.18 23.50
N GLY A 124 -11.23 5.26 22.72
CA GLY A 124 -10.06 6.07 22.36
C GLY A 124 -9.03 5.32 21.51
N GLY A 125 -9.47 4.30 20.75
CA GLY A 125 -8.64 3.56 19.81
C GLY A 125 -8.69 4.13 18.40
N LEU A 126 -7.72 3.76 17.57
CA LEU A 126 -7.51 4.27 16.22
C LEU A 126 -7.49 3.13 15.20
N LEU A 127 -8.11 3.34 14.05
CA LEU A 127 -8.00 2.46 12.87
C LEU A 127 -6.98 3.04 11.89
N LEU A 128 -5.93 2.28 11.59
CA LEU A 128 -4.98 2.58 10.52
C LEU A 128 -5.26 1.62 9.36
N VAL A 129 -5.61 2.17 8.20
CA VAL A 129 -5.80 1.41 6.96
C VAL A 129 -4.65 1.71 6.01
N ASP A 130 -3.82 0.71 5.70
CA ASP A 130 -2.80 0.82 4.67
C ASP A 130 -3.42 0.56 3.30
N GLU A 131 -3.59 1.62 2.53
CA GLU A 131 -4.19 1.63 1.20
C GLU A 131 -3.13 1.71 0.09
N ALA A 132 -1.93 1.13 0.30
CA ALA A 132 -0.85 1.14 -0.69
C ALA A 132 -1.20 0.53 -2.05
N PHE A 133 -2.23 -0.32 -2.13
CA PHE A 133 -2.71 -0.94 -3.37
C PHE A 133 -4.10 -0.41 -3.82
N MET A 134 -4.64 0.61 -3.16
CA MET A 134 -6.01 1.07 -3.39
C MET A 134 -6.20 1.72 -4.77
N ASP A 135 -5.13 2.18 -5.42
CA ASP A 135 -5.20 2.72 -6.78
C ASP A 135 -5.56 1.67 -7.86
N VAL A 136 -5.63 0.38 -7.54
CA VAL A 136 -6.15 -0.64 -8.47
C VAL A 136 -7.43 -1.31 -7.97
N ALA A 137 -7.98 -0.84 -6.85
CA ALA A 137 -9.23 -1.34 -6.32
C ALA A 137 -10.44 -0.70 -7.03
N ALA A 138 -11.61 -1.33 -6.86
CA ALA A 138 -12.87 -0.75 -7.30
C ALA A 138 -13.16 0.58 -6.59
N GLU A 139 -13.87 1.47 -7.28
CA GLU A 139 -14.32 2.74 -6.73
C GLU A 139 -15.16 2.53 -5.46
N GLY A 140 -15.02 3.43 -4.49
CA GLY A 140 -15.75 3.37 -3.21
C GLY A 140 -15.17 2.43 -2.15
N ALA A 141 -14.13 1.63 -2.46
CA ALA A 141 -13.50 0.75 -1.46
C ALA A 141 -12.63 1.49 -0.43
N SER A 142 -12.19 2.71 -0.75
CA SER A 142 -11.33 3.53 0.11
C SER A 142 -12.08 4.19 1.27
N LEU A 143 -11.37 4.42 2.37
CA LEU A 143 -11.81 5.24 3.50
C LEU A 143 -11.33 6.70 3.42
N ALA A 144 -10.65 7.11 2.35
CA ALA A 144 -10.05 8.43 2.23
C ALA A 144 -11.05 9.59 2.42
N ASP A 145 -12.32 9.38 2.07
CA ASP A 145 -13.43 10.33 2.23
C ASP A 145 -14.02 10.37 3.66
N HIS A 146 -13.63 9.43 4.54
CA HIS A 146 -14.12 9.32 5.92
C HIS A 146 -13.06 9.72 6.96
N VAL A 147 -11.95 10.31 6.53
CA VAL A 147 -10.86 10.71 7.43
C VAL A 147 -11.17 11.96 8.27
N GLU A 148 -12.38 12.54 8.14
CA GLU A 148 -12.88 13.56 9.07
C GLU A 148 -13.08 12.98 10.49
N HIS A 149 -13.27 11.66 10.60
CA HIS A 149 -13.29 10.98 11.89
C HIS A 149 -11.92 11.07 12.56
N ASP A 150 -11.91 11.46 13.84
CA ASP A 150 -10.72 11.73 14.64
C ASP A 150 -9.88 10.49 14.98
N ASN A 151 -10.29 9.30 14.52
CA ASN A 151 -9.65 8.03 14.80
C ASN A 151 -9.45 7.13 13.57
N ILE A 152 -9.59 7.67 12.35
CA ILE A 152 -9.28 6.96 11.11
C ILE A 152 -8.01 7.57 10.50
N VAL A 153 -7.07 6.69 10.13
CA VAL A 153 -5.84 7.05 9.41
C VAL A 153 -5.72 6.15 8.20
N VAL A 154 -5.54 6.75 7.02
CA VAL A 154 -5.36 6.05 5.75
C VAL A 154 -3.96 6.34 5.20
N LEU A 155 -3.23 5.32 4.75
CA LEU A 155 -1.92 5.47 4.13
C LEU A 155 -2.00 5.26 2.61
N ARG A 156 -1.41 6.16 1.82
CA ARG A 156 -1.27 6.02 0.36
C ARG A 156 0.20 5.96 -0.05
N SER A 157 0.53 5.24 -1.11
CA SER A 157 1.92 4.99 -1.53
C SER A 157 2.12 5.14 -3.03
N PHE A 158 3.16 5.88 -3.43
CA PHE A 158 3.57 5.97 -4.84
C PHE A 158 4.36 4.76 -5.34
N GLY A 159 4.85 3.92 -4.44
CA GLY A 159 5.74 2.83 -4.83
C GLY A 159 5.08 1.65 -5.54
N LYS A 160 3.75 1.64 -5.66
CA LYS A 160 2.98 0.53 -6.23
C LYS A 160 2.44 0.93 -7.60
N PHE A 161 1.22 1.44 -7.66
CA PHE A 161 0.52 1.77 -8.90
C PHE A 161 1.30 2.74 -9.82
N TYR A 162 1.94 3.75 -9.25
CA TYR A 162 2.75 4.71 -10.02
C TYR A 162 4.11 4.15 -10.49
N GLY A 163 4.53 2.98 -9.99
CA GLY A 163 5.84 2.40 -10.32
C GLY A 163 7.04 3.18 -9.76
N LEU A 164 6.82 4.14 -8.85
CA LEU A 164 7.84 5.08 -8.38
C LEU A 164 8.37 4.71 -6.98
N ALA A 165 8.71 3.44 -6.76
CA ALA A 165 9.13 2.93 -5.45
C ALA A 165 10.38 3.63 -4.90
N GLY A 166 11.32 3.99 -5.79
CA GLY A 166 12.55 4.70 -5.46
C GLY A 166 12.35 6.18 -5.12
N LEU A 167 11.19 6.77 -5.46
CA LEU A 167 10.89 8.18 -5.13
C LEU A 167 10.65 8.38 -3.63
N ARG A 168 10.29 7.29 -2.93
CA ARG A 168 9.95 7.30 -1.50
C ARG A 168 8.85 8.31 -1.16
N LEU A 169 7.85 8.47 -2.02
CA LEU A 169 6.70 9.34 -1.73
C LEU A 169 5.49 8.54 -1.21
N SER A 170 4.85 9.05 -0.19
CA SER A 170 3.62 8.51 0.39
C SER A 170 2.81 9.62 1.04
N PHE A 171 1.58 9.32 1.41
CA PHE A 171 0.70 10.25 2.10
C PHE A 171 0.03 9.56 3.28
N VAL A 172 -0.21 10.34 4.32
CA VAL A 172 -1.20 10.02 5.35
C VAL A 172 -2.42 10.91 5.11
N LEU A 173 -3.60 10.29 5.18
CA LEU A 173 -4.89 10.95 5.17
C LEU A 173 -5.53 10.71 6.53
N ALA A 174 -5.83 11.77 7.27
CA ALA A 174 -6.39 11.71 8.63
C ALA A 174 -7.06 13.03 8.97
N SER A 175 -7.69 13.12 10.14
CA SER A 175 -8.19 14.39 10.67
C SER A 175 -7.09 15.46 10.71
N PRO A 176 -7.41 16.76 10.56
CA PRO A 176 -6.39 17.81 10.53
C PRO A 176 -5.49 17.83 11.77
N GLN A 177 -6.03 17.42 12.92
CA GLN A 177 -5.31 17.30 14.18
C GLN A 177 -4.26 16.18 14.13
N ILE A 178 -4.60 15.00 13.58
CA ILE A 178 -3.64 13.91 13.41
C ILE A 178 -2.59 14.28 12.36
N THR A 179 -3.03 14.81 11.23
CA THR A 179 -2.14 15.23 10.12
C THR A 179 -1.13 16.27 10.58
N ALA A 180 -1.55 17.28 11.36
CA ALA A 180 -0.65 18.27 11.93
C ALA A 180 0.37 17.66 12.90
N ARG A 181 -0.04 16.72 13.77
CA ARG A 181 0.87 16.02 14.69
C ARG A 181 1.89 15.17 13.95
N LEU A 182 1.48 14.46 12.91
CA LEU A 182 2.37 13.64 12.07
C LEU A 182 3.35 14.52 11.29
N ALA A 183 2.87 15.62 10.68
CA ALA A 183 3.73 16.57 9.99
C ALA A 183 4.78 17.17 10.93
N ALA A 184 4.38 17.57 12.14
CA ALA A 184 5.31 18.08 13.15
C ALA A 184 6.36 17.02 13.57
N ALA A 185 5.95 15.76 13.71
CA ALA A 185 6.85 14.66 14.07
C ALA A 185 7.86 14.31 12.96
N LEU A 186 7.47 14.48 11.69
CA LEU A 186 8.36 14.29 10.54
C LEU A 186 9.35 15.45 10.35
N GLY A 187 9.04 16.63 10.91
CA GLY A 187 9.87 17.82 10.84
C GLY A 187 9.76 18.57 9.50
N PRO A 188 10.55 19.65 9.32
CA PRO A 188 10.55 20.40 8.08
C PRO A 188 11.17 19.57 6.95
N TRP A 189 10.58 19.68 5.76
CA TRP A 189 11.05 19.03 4.52
C TRP A 189 11.12 17.49 4.57
N PRO A 190 10.02 16.80 4.94
CA PRO A 190 10.02 15.34 5.02
C PRO A 190 10.12 14.65 3.65
N VAL A 191 9.97 15.42 2.56
CA VAL A 191 9.92 14.96 1.17
C VAL A 191 10.79 15.88 0.31
N SER A 192 11.56 15.32 -0.61
CA SER A 192 12.46 16.08 -1.49
C SER A 192 11.70 16.90 -2.55
N GLY A 193 12.32 17.99 -3.05
CA GLY A 193 11.72 18.83 -4.09
C GLY A 193 11.38 18.05 -5.37
N ALA A 194 12.25 17.11 -5.77
CA ALA A 194 11.99 16.20 -6.87
C ALA A 194 10.73 15.34 -6.62
N ALA A 195 10.57 14.78 -5.42
CA ALA A 195 9.38 13.99 -5.07
C ALA A 195 8.11 14.85 -5.05
N LEU A 196 8.18 16.11 -4.61
CA LEU A 196 7.03 17.01 -4.68
C LEU A 196 6.58 17.25 -6.13
N ALA A 197 7.52 17.63 -7.01
CA ALA A 197 7.21 17.93 -8.41
C ALA A 197 6.71 16.72 -9.19
N ILE A 198 7.37 15.56 -9.03
CA ILE A 198 6.92 14.30 -9.67
C ILE A 198 5.57 13.88 -9.12
N GLY A 199 5.38 14.00 -7.79
CA GLY A 199 4.15 13.67 -7.09
C GLY A 199 2.94 14.44 -7.63
N ALA A 200 3.08 15.77 -7.72
CA ALA A 200 2.04 16.66 -8.18
C ALA A 200 1.62 16.32 -9.61
N LYS A 201 2.60 16.15 -10.51
CA LYS A 201 2.34 15.79 -11.91
C LYS A 201 1.65 14.43 -12.04
N ALA A 202 2.12 13.40 -11.33
CA ALA A 202 1.57 12.06 -11.45
C ALA A 202 0.14 11.95 -10.88
N LEU A 203 -0.17 12.65 -9.79
CA LEU A 203 -1.53 12.64 -9.22
C LEU A 203 -2.54 13.39 -10.07
N ALA A 204 -2.10 14.50 -10.69
CA ALA A 204 -2.93 15.32 -11.56
C ALA A 204 -3.26 14.67 -12.91
N ASP A 205 -2.46 13.70 -13.36
CA ASP A 205 -2.64 13.02 -14.65
C ASP A 205 -3.71 11.92 -14.59
N THR A 206 -4.99 12.32 -14.60
CA THR A 206 -6.14 11.40 -14.55
C THR A 206 -6.20 10.47 -15.75
N VAL A 207 -5.82 10.95 -16.94
CA VAL A 207 -5.84 10.15 -18.17
C VAL A 207 -4.83 9.01 -18.08
N TRP A 208 -3.62 9.29 -17.61
CA TRP A 208 -2.62 8.25 -17.38
C TRP A 208 -3.12 7.22 -16.35
N ARG A 209 -3.70 7.67 -15.23
CA ARG A 209 -4.21 6.77 -14.18
C ARG A 209 -5.25 5.78 -14.73
N GLU A 210 -6.24 6.26 -15.48
CA GLU A 210 -7.28 5.38 -16.03
C GLU A 210 -6.73 4.43 -17.11
N THR A 211 -5.84 4.94 -17.99
CA THR A 211 -5.17 4.10 -18.98
C THR A 211 -4.31 3.01 -18.33
N THR A 212 -3.60 3.35 -17.24
CA THR A 212 -2.79 2.40 -16.48
C THR A 212 -3.66 1.37 -15.76
N ARG A 213 -4.79 1.74 -15.16
CA ARG A 213 -5.71 0.76 -14.54
C ARG A 213 -6.24 -0.25 -15.55
N ALA A 214 -6.65 0.20 -16.74
CA ALA A 214 -7.10 -0.67 -17.81
C ALA A 214 -6.00 -1.65 -18.25
N SER A 215 -4.80 -1.12 -18.54
CA SER A 215 -3.65 -1.94 -18.95
C SER A 215 -3.23 -2.95 -17.87
N LEU A 216 -3.22 -2.56 -16.60
CA LEU A 216 -2.91 -3.47 -15.49
C LEU A 216 -3.95 -4.60 -15.38
N THR A 217 -5.22 -4.31 -15.63
CA THR A 217 -6.28 -5.32 -15.62
C THR A 217 -6.07 -6.36 -16.72
N GLU A 218 -5.76 -5.92 -17.95
CA GLU A 218 -5.45 -6.81 -19.08
C GLU A 218 -4.19 -7.65 -18.83
N GLN A 219 -3.12 -7.02 -18.33
CA GLN A 219 -1.88 -7.70 -18.00
C GLN A 219 -2.08 -8.74 -16.91
N ALA A 220 -2.90 -8.44 -15.91
CA ALA A 220 -3.14 -9.37 -14.83
C ALA A 220 -4.00 -10.57 -15.29
N ALA A 221 -4.97 -10.36 -16.19
CA ALA A 221 -5.68 -11.45 -16.86
C ALA A 221 -4.76 -12.31 -17.75
N ARG A 222 -3.79 -11.69 -18.44
CA ARG A 222 -2.75 -12.40 -19.19
C ARG A 222 -1.88 -13.27 -18.27
N LEU A 223 -1.53 -12.76 -17.08
CA LEU A 223 -0.79 -13.52 -16.07
C LEU A 223 -1.61 -14.70 -15.56
N ASP A 224 -2.90 -14.51 -15.27
CA ASP A 224 -3.81 -15.59 -14.86
C ASP A 224 -3.81 -16.72 -15.89
N GLY A 225 -3.99 -16.41 -17.18
CA GLY A 225 -3.95 -17.42 -18.24
C GLY A 225 -2.62 -18.17 -18.36
N LEU A 226 -1.48 -17.52 -18.09
CA LEU A 226 -0.18 -18.21 -18.06
C LEU A 226 -0.04 -19.14 -16.86
N LEU A 227 -0.49 -18.71 -15.68
CA LEU A 227 -0.42 -19.51 -14.46
C LEU A 227 -1.36 -20.71 -14.53
N GLU A 228 -2.57 -20.53 -15.04
CA GLU A 228 -3.56 -21.59 -15.27
C GLU A 228 -3.06 -22.63 -16.28
N ALA A 229 -2.47 -22.18 -17.41
CA ALA A 229 -1.86 -23.09 -18.39
C ALA A 229 -0.72 -23.92 -17.78
N ALA A 230 -0.01 -23.38 -16.79
CA ALA A 230 1.01 -24.06 -16.01
C ALA A 230 0.46 -24.90 -14.83
N ARG A 231 -0.87 -25.07 -14.75
CA ARG A 231 -1.61 -25.78 -13.69
C ARG A 231 -1.31 -25.23 -12.29
N LEU A 232 -1.15 -23.92 -12.18
CA LEU A 232 -0.98 -23.22 -10.91
C LEU A 232 -2.31 -22.62 -10.48
N GLU A 233 -2.70 -22.88 -9.25
CA GLU A 233 -3.92 -22.34 -8.67
C GLU A 233 -3.71 -20.89 -8.21
N VAL A 234 -4.39 -19.95 -8.86
CA VAL A 234 -4.45 -18.55 -8.41
C VAL A 234 -5.49 -18.45 -7.30
N ILE A 235 -5.07 -18.05 -6.09
CA ILE A 235 -5.92 -17.98 -4.89
C ILE A 235 -6.23 -16.55 -4.45
N GLY A 236 -5.75 -15.54 -5.17
CA GLY A 236 -5.95 -14.13 -4.86
C GLY A 236 -5.01 -13.22 -5.63
N GLY A 237 -5.05 -11.93 -5.32
CA GLY A 237 -4.21 -10.93 -5.97
C GLY A 237 -4.90 -9.59 -6.17
N THR A 238 -4.17 -8.69 -6.81
CA THR A 238 -4.66 -7.41 -7.35
C THR A 238 -4.18 -7.26 -8.78
N SER A 239 -4.63 -6.27 -9.55
CA SER A 239 -4.08 -6.03 -10.90
C SER A 239 -2.58 -5.68 -10.93
N LEU A 240 -1.89 -5.63 -9.78
CA LEU A 240 -0.44 -5.46 -9.68
C LEU A 240 0.32 -6.78 -9.37
N PHE A 241 -0.38 -7.82 -8.90
CA PHE A 241 0.23 -9.11 -8.56
C PHE A 241 -0.80 -10.25 -8.45
N ARG A 242 -0.36 -11.49 -8.62
CA ARG A 242 -1.17 -12.69 -8.39
C ARG A 242 -0.57 -13.57 -7.31
N LEU A 243 -1.40 -14.09 -6.42
CA LEU A 243 -1.02 -15.05 -5.39
C LEU A 243 -1.41 -16.46 -5.86
N VAL A 244 -0.43 -17.35 -5.86
CA VAL A 244 -0.55 -18.74 -6.28
C VAL A 244 -0.34 -19.66 -5.10
N ARG A 245 -1.12 -20.75 -5.05
CA ARG A 245 -0.93 -21.88 -4.13
C ARG A 245 -0.39 -23.09 -4.87
N THR A 246 0.70 -23.67 -4.35
CA THR A 246 1.24 -24.94 -4.86
C THR A 246 2.11 -25.62 -3.79
N ALA A 247 1.99 -26.94 -3.65
CA ALA A 247 2.86 -27.74 -2.79
C ALA A 247 4.34 -27.67 -3.23
N GLU A 248 4.61 -27.28 -4.47
CA GLU A 248 5.94 -27.23 -5.06
C GLU A 248 6.54 -25.81 -5.05
N ALA A 249 6.02 -24.91 -4.22
CA ALA A 249 6.39 -23.48 -4.22
C ALA A 249 7.90 -23.26 -4.10
N GLU A 250 8.59 -24.04 -3.27
CA GLU A 250 10.06 -23.97 -3.16
C GLU A 250 10.77 -24.35 -4.47
N ARG A 251 10.40 -25.50 -5.03
CA ARG A 251 11.00 -26.00 -6.27
C ARG A 251 10.77 -25.01 -7.41
N LEU A 252 9.55 -24.50 -7.53
CA LEU A 252 9.16 -23.52 -8.54
C LEU A 252 9.90 -22.20 -8.35
N PHE A 253 10.00 -21.67 -7.13
CA PHE A 253 10.79 -20.47 -6.84
C PHE A 253 12.25 -20.62 -7.31
N ARG A 254 12.90 -21.76 -7.00
CA ARG A 254 14.28 -22.04 -7.43
C ARG A 254 14.39 -22.17 -8.96
N GLN A 255 13.44 -22.84 -9.61
CA GLN A 255 13.40 -22.98 -11.06
C GLN A 255 13.26 -21.62 -11.76
N LEU A 256 12.27 -20.82 -11.35
CA LEU A 256 12.07 -19.46 -11.86
C LEU A 256 13.32 -18.60 -11.63
N GLY A 257 13.94 -18.70 -10.45
CA GLY A 257 15.17 -17.99 -10.12
C GLY A 257 16.35 -18.34 -11.05
N LYS A 258 16.51 -19.62 -11.42
CA LYS A 258 17.52 -20.05 -12.41
C LYS A 258 17.27 -19.45 -13.80
N SER A 259 16.02 -19.14 -14.13
CA SER A 259 15.64 -18.43 -15.34
C SER A 259 15.66 -16.90 -15.20
N GLY A 260 16.18 -16.36 -14.09
CA GLY A 260 16.23 -14.91 -13.85
C GLY A 260 14.87 -14.29 -13.56
N ILE A 261 13.93 -15.06 -12.99
CA ILE A 261 12.60 -14.61 -12.58
C ILE A 261 12.50 -14.74 -11.06
N ILE A 262 12.35 -13.61 -10.36
CA ILE A 262 12.19 -13.61 -8.91
C ILE A 262 10.73 -13.36 -8.56
N VAL A 263 10.13 -14.35 -7.90
CA VAL A 263 8.79 -14.25 -7.29
C VAL A 263 8.92 -14.16 -5.77
N ARG A 264 7.88 -13.70 -5.07
CA ARG A 264 7.90 -13.62 -3.62
C ARG A 264 7.43 -14.95 -3.00
N ARG A 265 8.27 -15.52 -2.13
CA ARG A 265 7.90 -16.60 -1.18
C ARG A 265 7.52 -16.01 0.18
N PHE A 266 6.77 -16.79 0.94
CA PHE A 266 6.37 -16.49 2.32
C PHE A 266 6.81 -17.65 3.22
N ALA A 267 7.49 -17.36 4.33
CA ALA A 267 8.03 -18.40 5.20
C ALA A 267 6.91 -19.07 6.01
N GLU A 268 5.97 -18.25 6.46
CA GLU A 268 4.79 -18.60 7.25
C GLU A 268 3.72 -19.30 6.40
N GLN A 269 3.77 -19.11 5.08
CA GLN A 269 2.88 -19.74 4.10
C GLN A 269 3.73 -20.39 2.99
N PRO A 270 4.37 -21.53 3.28
CA PRO A 270 5.42 -22.10 2.43
C PRO A 270 4.92 -22.59 1.07
N ILE A 271 3.60 -22.80 0.93
CA ILE A 271 2.95 -23.21 -0.32
C ILE A 271 2.48 -22.02 -1.17
N TRP A 272 2.76 -20.78 -0.75
CA TRP A 272 2.37 -19.56 -1.47
C TRP A 272 3.53 -18.96 -2.26
N LEU A 273 3.22 -18.54 -3.49
CA LEU A 273 4.09 -17.72 -4.33
C LEU A 273 3.30 -16.51 -4.85
N ARG A 274 3.87 -15.32 -4.73
CA ARG A 274 3.28 -14.12 -5.32
C ARG A 274 4.09 -13.65 -6.53
N PHE A 275 3.41 -13.57 -7.66
CA PHE A 275 3.94 -13.13 -8.95
C PHE A 275 3.60 -11.65 -9.16
N GLY A 276 4.59 -10.83 -9.49
CA GLY A 276 4.36 -9.49 -10.05
C GLY A 276 4.12 -9.58 -11.56
N LEU A 277 3.69 -8.48 -12.16
CA LEU A 277 3.57 -8.39 -13.62
C LEU A 277 4.95 -8.25 -14.29
N PRO A 278 5.22 -9.00 -15.37
CA PRO A 278 6.38 -8.75 -16.23
C PRO A 278 6.33 -7.35 -16.88
N GLY A 279 7.47 -6.67 -16.99
CA GLY A 279 7.55 -5.29 -17.48
C GLY A 279 7.44 -5.11 -19.00
N GLY A 280 7.70 -6.17 -19.78
CA GLY A 280 7.63 -6.12 -21.24
C GLY A 280 7.62 -7.50 -21.90
N GLU A 281 7.38 -7.56 -23.21
CA GLU A 281 7.21 -8.83 -23.93
C GLU A 281 8.36 -9.83 -23.76
N PRO A 282 9.65 -9.43 -23.73
CA PRO A 282 10.74 -10.38 -23.45
C PRO A 282 10.62 -11.06 -22.08
N GLU A 283 10.16 -10.35 -21.06
CA GLU A 283 9.94 -10.91 -19.72
C GLU A 283 8.71 -11.83 -19.70
N TRP A 284 7.65 -11.49 -20.43
CA TRP A 284 6.48 -12.35 -20.61
C TRP A 284 6.85 -13.68 -21.28
N GLN A 285 7.65 -13.65 -22.34
CA GLN A 285 8.12 -14.86 -23.02
C GLN A 285 9.04 -15.68 -22.12
N ARG A 286 9.92 -15.03 -21.34
CA ARG A 286 10.77 -15.69 -20.35
C ARG A 286 9.93 -16.42 -19.30
N LEU A 287 8.90 -15.77 -18.75
CA LEU A 287 7.98 -16.39 -17.80
C LEU A 287 7.25 -17.59 -18.41
N ARG A 288 6.69 -17.45 -19.61
CA ARG A 288 6.02 -18.53 -20.34
C ARG A 288 6.94 -19.74 -20.52
N SER A 289 8.16 -19.52 -21.01
CA SER A 289 9.14 -20.59 -21.22
C SER A 289 9.54 -21.28 -19.90
N ALA A 290 9.75 -20.51 -18.84
CA ALA A 290 10.12 -21.04 -17.53
C ALA A 290 8.99 -21.84 -16.86
N LEU A 291 7.73 -21.47 -17.11
CA LEU A 291 6.57 -22.22 -16.64
C LEU A 291 6.32 -23.50 -17.46
N ASN A 292 6.58 -23.47 -18.78
CA ASN A 292 6.42 -24.63 -19.65
C ASN A 292 7.48 -25.71 -19.42
N SER A 293 8.68 -25.34 -18.95
CA SER A 293 9.75 -26.30 -18.59
C SER A 293 9.48 -27.03 -17.26
N ARG A 294 8.27 -26.92 -16.68
CA ARG A 294 7.81 -27.74 -15.55
C ARG A 294 7.36 -29.15 -15.97
N GLY A 295 7.21 -29.40 -17.28
CA GLY A 295 6.87 -30.71 -17.86
C GLY A 295 8.03 -31.68 -17.91
#